data_AF-A0A519XYU1-F1
#
_entry.id   AF-A0A519XYU1-F1
#
_cell.length_a   1.000
_cell.length_b   1.000
_cell.length_c   1.000
_cell.angle_alpha   90.00
_cell.angle_beta   90.00
_cell.angle_gamma   90.00
#
_symmetry.space_group_name_H-M   'P 1'
#
loop_
_entity.id
_entity.type
_entity.pdbx_description
1 polymer ?
#
loop_
_entity_poly.entity_id
_entity_poly.type
_entity_poly.pdbx_seq_one_letter_code
_entity_poly.pdbx_strand_id
1 'polypeptide(L)'
;GEDFQMFEQDLPGENKSGLSFQEASAKVPLEACVTMNGSWGFNLTDTSYKSTPQLVQTLAKAAGLGANLLLNVGPMPNGEIQPEFILRLGQIGEWLKTYGESIYGTDAGFIKPQNWGCVTQKGNKIYIHIFKATPSISLNNVPFKKVKKAYYLKDNSVVKTAIKMVFLILQSPKTSTQMMK
;
A
#
# COMPACT_ATOMS: atom_id res chain seq x y z
N GLY A 1 26.46 9.85 -8.68
CA GLY A 1 25.06 10.31 -8.75
C GLY A 1 24.37 9.86 -7.49
N GLU A 2 23.17 10.37 -7.20
CA GLU A 2 22.37 9.88 -6.06
C GLU A 2 21.95 8.42 -6.29
N ASP A 3 21.98 7.60 -5.23
CA ASP A 3 21.67 6.17 -5.30
C ASP A 3 20.15 5.89 -5.36
N PHE A 4 19.33 6.83 -4.88
CA PHE A 4 17.87 6.82 -4.93
C PHE A 4 17.31 8.24 -4.77
N GLN A 5 16.04 8.44 -5.10
CA GLN A 5 15.31 9.68 -4.87
C GLN A 5 14.34 9.53 -3.69
N MET A 6 14.39 10.46 -2.75
CA MET A 6 13.54 10.47 -1.56
C MET A 6 12.30 11.38 -1.74
N PHE A 7 11.19 10.95 -1.15
CA PHE A 7 9.95 11.71 -0.97
C PHE A 7 9.59 11.74 0.52
N GLU A 8 9.25 12.93 1.03
CA GLU A 8 8.98 13.13 2.44
C GLU A 8 7.48 13.27 2.68
N GLN A 9 6.92 12.45 3.59
CA GLN A 9 5.50 12.38 4.02
C GLN A 9 4.47 12.02 2.93
N ASP A 10 4.82 12.22 1.67
CA ASP A 10 4.01 11.97 0.49
C ASP A 10 4.61 10.84 -0.37
N LEU A 11 3.76 10.13 -1.10
CA LEU A 11 4.22 9.18 -2.10
C LEU A 11 4.63 9.90 -3.41
N PRO A 12 5.47 9.28 -4.26
CA PRO A 12 5.84 9.89 -5.54
C PRO A 12 4.63 10.34 -6.37
N GLY A 13 4.62 11.62 -6.74
CA GLY A 13 3.52 12.26 -7.48
C GLY A 13 2.38 12.81 -6.61
N GLU A 14 2.47 12.70 -5.28
CA GLU A 14 1.64 13.42 -4.32
C GLU A 14 2.40 14.64 -3.77
N ASN A 15 1.67 15.61 -3.21
CA ASN A 15 2.24 16.76 -2.51
C ASN A 15 1.26 17.32 -1.47
N LYS A 16 0.71 16.47 -0.61
CA LYS A 16 -0.29 16.88 0.41
C LYS A 16 0.38 17.59 1.59
N SER A 17 1.63 17.25 1.89
CA SER A 17 2.43 17.86 2.94
C SER A 17 3.10 19.17 2.51
N GLY A 18 3.21 19.41 1.20
CA GLY A 18 3.95 20.55 0.67
C GLY A 18 5.47 20.34 0.67
N LEU A 19 5.96 19.10 0.74
CA LEU A 19 7.38 18.77 0.79
C LEU A 19 7.88 18.02 -0.47
N SER A 20 6.97 17.62 -1.36
CA SER A 20 7.26 16.76 -2.51
C SER A 20 6.90 17.45 -3.84
N PHE A 21 7.73 18.38 -4.29
CA PHE A 21 7.53 19.13 -5.53
C PHE A 21 8.19 18.50 -6.75
N GLN A 22 9.13 17.59 -6.51
CA GLN A 22 9.93 16.94 -7.53
C GLN A 22 9.14 15.88 -8.30
N GLU A 23 9.39 15.79 -9.61
CA GLU A 23 8.91 14.66 -10.40
C GLU A 23 9.68 13.39 -10.02
N ALA A 24 8.98 12.26 -10.08
CA ALA A 24 9.58 10.95 -9.84
C ALA A 24 10.58 10.60 -10.95
N SER A 25 11.80 10.30 -10.55
CA SER A 25 12.88 9.92 -11.44
C SER A 25 12.58 8.58 -12.09
N ALA A 26 12.80 8.50 -13.40
CA ALA A 26 12.80 7.25 -14.13
C ALA A 26 14.17 6.53 -14.09
N LYS A 27 15.19 7.14 -13.47
CA LYS A 27 16.59 6.71 -13.58
C LYS A 27 17.14 6.06 -12.30
N VAL A 28 16.55 6.39 -11.15
CA VAL A 28 17.01 5.88 -9.85
C VAL A 28 15.82 5.31 -9.07
N PRO A 29 16.04 4.35 -8.17
CA PRO A 29 15.02 3.87 -7.25
C PRO A 29 14.37 5.01 -6.45
N LEU A 30 13.14 4.79 -6.01
CA LEU A 30 12.37 5.77 -5.24
C LEU A 30 12.14 5.25 -3.82
N GLU A 31 12.15 6.14 -2.84
CA GLU A 31 11.75 5.84 -1.47
C GLU A 31 10.88 6.97 -0.92
N ALA A 32 9.78 6.61 -0.25
CA ALA A 32 8.99 7.54 0.53
C ALA A 32 9.24 7.31 2.02
N CYS A 33 9.65 8.35 2.75
CA CYS A 33 9.76 8.32 4.20
C CYS A 33 8.48 8.90 4.83
N VAL A 34 7.85 8.14 5.73
CA VAL A 34 6.55 8.50 6.33
C VAL A 34 6.57 8.25 7.82
N THR A 35 5.99 9.15 8.61
CA THR A 35 5.84 9.00 10.06
C THR A 35 4.61 8.18 10.44
N MET A 36 4.61 7.53 11.61
CA MET A 36 3.42 6.83 12.13
C MET A 36 2.38 7.77 12.77
N ASN A 37 2.77 8.99 13.16
CA ASN A 37 1.88 10.09 13.59
C ASN A 37 2.24 11.38 12.83
N GLY A 38 2.08 12.56 13.40
CA GLY A 38 2.49 13.85 12.82
C GLY A 38 3.96 14.21 13.03
N SER A 39 4.72 13.42 13.79
CA SER A 39 6.07 13.79 14.25
C SER A 39 7.13 12.77 13.85
N TRP A 40 8.34 13.24 13.53
CA TRP A 40 9.50 12.38 13.28
C TRP A 40 10.11 11.83 14.58
N GLY A 41 10.37 12.71 15.54
CA GLY A 41 10.79 12.34 16.90
C GLY A 41 9.61 12.03 17.81
N PHE A 42 9.90 11.55 19.02
CA PHE A 42 8.89 11.40 20.05
C PHE A 42 8.26 12.75 20.40
N ASN A 43 6.93 12.79 20.42
CA ASN A 43 6.14 13.95 20.82
C ASN A 43 5.01 13.46 21.73
N LEU A 44 5.12 13.75 23.02
CA LEU A 44 4.16 13.31 24.04
C LEU A 44 2.72 13.79 23.77
N THR A 45 2.56 14.92 23.07
CA THR A 45 1.25 15.51 22.80
C THR A 45 0.65 15.06 21.47
N ASP A 46 1.43 14.42 20.59
CA ASP A 46 0.98 13.98 19.28
C ASP A 46 0.40 12.56 19.33
N THR A 47 -0.90 12.51 19.58
CA THR A 47 -1.69 11.27 19.60
C THR A 47 -2.34 10.96 18.24
N SER A 48 -1.96 11.68 17.17
CA SER A 48 -2.55 11.58 15.83
C SER A 48 -2.03 10.37 15.03
N TYR A 49 -2.06 9.19 15.66
CA TYR A 49 -1.51 7.96 15.10
C TYR A 49 -2.28 7.49 13.86
N LYS A 50 -1.59 7.39 12.72
CA LYS A 50 -2.11 6.74 11.51
C LYS A 50 -2.53 5.31 11.84
N SER A 51 -3.74 4.92 11.47
CA SER A 51 -4.25 3.56 11.70
C SER A 51 -3.49 2.51 10.88
N THR A 52 -3.50 1.25 11.32
CA THR A 52 -2.89 0.14 10.58
C THR A 52 -3.40 0.04 9.13
N PRO A 53 -4.72 0.16 8.83
CA PRO A 53 -5.18 0.18 7.45
C PRO A 53 -4.57 1.32 6.63
N GLN A 54 -4.42 2.53 7.19
CA GLN A 54 -3.77 3.63 6.48
C GLN A 54 -2.32 3.31 6.15
N LEU A 55 -1.57 2.73 7.10
CA LEU A 55 -0.16 2.37 6.89
C LEU A 55 0.01 1.25 5.86
N VAL A 56 -0.84 0.22 5.88
CA VAL A 56 -0.86 -0.84 4.86
C VAL A 56 -1.21 -0.28 3.48
N GLN A 57 -2.17 0.65 3.40
CA GLN A 57 -2.50 1.33 2.16
C GLN A 57 -1.32 2.14 1.62
N THR A 58 -0.63 2.88 2.48
CA THR A 58 0.58 3.63 2.09
C THR A 58 1.66 2.68 1.56
N LEU A 59 1.92 1.57 2.24
CA LEU A 59 2.89 0.55 1.81
C LEU A 59 2.55 -0.02 0.43
N ALA A 60 1.31 -0.47 0.25
CA ALA A 60 0.88 -1.06 -1.02
C ALA A 60 0.86 -0.03 -2.16
N LYS A 61 0.53 1.24 -1.89
CA LYS A 61 0.62 2.31 -2.90
C LYS A 61 2.06 2.66 -3.25
N ALA A 62 2.97 2.68 -2.27
CA ALA A 62 4.41 2.86 -2.54
C ALA A 62 4.93 1.78 -3.47
N ALA A 63 4.67 0.50 -3.15
CA ALA A 63 5.00 -0.62 -4.03
C ALA A 63 4.36 -0.49 -5.42
N GLY A 64 3.09 -0.06 -5.49
CA GLY A 64 2.39 0.17 -6.75
C GLY A 64 2.94 1.32 -7.59
N LEU A 65 3.70 2.23 -6.98
CA LEU A 65 4.47 3.29 -7.64
C LEU A 65 5.91 2.90 -7.93
N GLY A 66 6.34 1.67 -7.58
CA GLY A 66 7.72 1.23 -7.70
C GLY A 66 8.66 1.88 -6.68
N ALA A 67 8.12 2.31 -5.54
CA ALA A 67 8.85 2.96 -4.48
C ALA A 67 8.92 2.09 -3.21
N ASN A 68 10.01 2.23 -2.47
CA ASN A 68 10.13 1.74 -1.11
C ASN A 68 9.32 2.62 -0.15
N LEU A 69 8.93 2.04 0.98
CA LEU A 69 8.38 2.78 2.12
C LEU A 69 9.32 2.64 3.32
N LEU A 70 9.89 3.77 3.75
CA LEU A 70 10.58 3.88 5.02
C LEU A 70 9.58 4.41 6.06
N LEU A 71 9.13 3.53 6.96
CA LEU A 71 8.19 3.88 8.02
C LEU A 71 8.95 4.25 9.30
N ASN A 72 8.88 5.52 9.69
CA ASN A 72 9.61 6.05 10.85
C ASN A 72 8.95 5.70 12.19
N VAL A 73 9.79 5.41 13.18
CA VAL A 73 9.42 5.33 14.60
C VAL A 73 10.24 6.35 15.40
N GLY A 74 9.58 7.10 16.28
CA GLY A 74 10.21 7.95 17.29
C GLY A 74 10.19 7.25 18.65
N PRO A 75 11.32 6.69 19.14
CA PRO A 75 11.39 6.08 20.47
C PRO A 75 11.15 7.09 21.57
N MET A 76 10.52 6.65 22.66
CA MET A 76 10.33 7.42 23.88
C MET A 76 11.69 7.78 24.52
N PRO A 77 11.75 8.76 25.46
CA PRO A 77 13.02 9.17 26.08
C PRO A 77 13.75 8.05 26.83
N ASN A 78 13.05 6.98 27.23
CA ASN A 78 13.63 5.78 27.82
C ASN A 78 14.23 4.81 26.79
N GLY A 79 14.21 5.16 25.49
CA GLY A 79 14.73 4.35 24.38
C GLY A 79 13.74 3.30 23.84
N GLU A 80 12.58 3.13 24.46
CA GLU A 80 11.59 2.14 24.03
C GLU A 80 10.70 2.68 22.90
N ILE A 81 10.23 1.78 22.04
CA ILE A 81 9.23 2.13 21.02
C ILE A 81 7.85 2.26 21.70
N GLN A 82 7.10 3.29 21.32
CA GLN A 82 5.74 3.53 21.82
C GLN A 82 4.83 2.30 21.60
N PRO A 83 4.02 1.88 22.60
CA PRO A 83 3.14 0.72 22.47
C PRO A 83 2.20 0.79 21.25
N GLU A 84 1.75 1.98 20.88
CA GLU A 84 0.88 2.25 19.73
C GLU A 84 1.58 1.94 18.40
N PHE A 85 2.89 2.18 18.32
CA PHE A 85 3.71 1.85 17.17
C PHE A 85 3.98 0.34 17.12
N ILE A 86 4.30 -0.29 18.25
CA ILE A 86 4.51 -1.75 18.34
C ILE A 86 3.25 -2.50 17.86
N LEU A 87 2.07 -2.10 18.33
CA LEU A 87 0.80 -2.70 17.93
C LEU A 87 0.59 -2.63 16.41
N ARG A 88 0.82 -1.47 15.81
CA ARG A 88 0.64 -1.24 14.36
C ARG A 88 1.66 -2.02 13.54
N LEU A 89 2.93 -1.98 13.94
CA LEU A 89 3.99 -2.74 13.28
C LEU A 89 3.72 -4.24 13.32
N GLY A 90 3.26 -4.75 14.47
CA GLY A 90 2.83 -6.15 14.61
C GLY A 90 1.68 -6.51 13.66
N GLN A 91 0.65 -5.68 13.60
CA GLN A 91 -0.49 -5.90 12.68
C GLN A 91 -0.10 -5.79 11.20
N ILE A 92 0.81 -4.87 10.84
CA ILE A 92 1.39 -4.79 9.49
C ILE A 92 2.17 -6.08 9.19
N GLY A 93 2.95 -6.57 10.15
CA GLY A 93 3.69 -7.83 10.04
C GLY A 93 2.76 -9.03 9.79
N GLU A 94 1.67 -9.16 10.55
CA GLU A 94 0.66 -10.21 10.32
C GLU A 94 0.00 -10.11 8.94
N TRP A 95 -0.29 -8.89 8.48
CA TRP A 95 -0.80 -8.67 7.13
C TRP A 95 0.24 -9.11 6.07
N LEU A 96 1.51 -8.75 6.24
CA LEU A 96 2.59 -9.12 5.33
C LEU A 96 2.88 -10.63 5.29
N LYS A 97 2.63 -11.38 6.37
CA LYS A 97 2.70 -12.86 6.33
C LYS A 97 1.72 -13.45 5.32
N THR A 98 0.55 -12.84 5.17
CA THR A 98 -0.49 -13.31 4.23
C THR A 98 -0.30 -12.72 2.83
N TYR A 99 -0.04 -11.42 2.74
CA TYR A 99 -0.09 -10.68 1.47
C TYR A 99 1.29 -10.23 0.96
N GLY A 100 2.38 -10.59 1.65
CA GLY A 100 3.73 -10.11 1.34
C GLY A 100 4.23 -10.44 -0.07
N GLU A 101 3.76 -11.53 -0.69
CA GLU A 101 4.12 -11.82 -2.09
C GLU A 101 3.63 -10.76 -3.10
N SER A 102 2.63 -9.96 -2.71
CA SER A 102 2.09 -8.84 -3.49
C SER A 102 2.80 -7.49 -3.22
N ILE A 103 3.88 -7.51 -2.44
CA ILE A 103 4.72 -6.35 -2.09
C ILE A 103 6.18 -6.64 -2.36
N TYR A 104 6.71 -7.76 -1.86
CA TYR A 104 8.14 -8.06 -1.95
C TYR A 104 8.56 -8.53 -3.34
N GLY A 105 9.51 -7.80 -3.93
CA GLY A 105 10.04 -8.07 -5.26
C GLY A 105 8.99 -7.93 -6.35
N THR A 106 8.05 -7.01 -6.15
CA THR A 106 7.11 -6.57 -7.19
C THR A 106 7.64 -5.31 -7.89
N ASP A 107 7.27 -5.16 -9.15
CA ASP A 107 7.39 -3.93 -9.91
C ASP A 107 6.17 -3.03 -9.69
N ALA A 108 6.30 -1.76 -10.09
CA ALA A 108 5.21 -0.81 -10.17
C ALA A 108 4.03 -1.36 -10.98
N GLY A 109 2.82 -0.93 -10.62
CA GLY A 109 1.62 -1.23 -11.40
C GLY A 109 1.64 -0.53 -12.76
N PHE A 110 1.02 -1.15 -13.76
CA PHE A 110 0.82 -0.56 -15.08
C PHE A 110 -0.19 0.62 -15.09
N ILE A 111 -0.82 0.91 -13.94
CA ILE A 111 -1.62 2.10 -13.69
C ILE A 111 -1.19 2.73 -12.36
N LYS A 112 -1.27 4.06 -12.29
CA LYS A 112 -1.09 4.79 -11.02
C LYS A 112 -2.16 4.39 -9.99
N PRO A 113 -1.88 4.50 -8.67
CA PRO A 113 -2.88 4.30 -7.63
C PRO A 113 -4.19 5.06 -7.92
N GLN A 114 -5.31 4.42 -7.62
CA GLN A 114 -6.67 4.89 -7.84
C GLN A 114 -7.42 5.04 -6.52
N ASN A 115 -8.61 5.65 -6.55
CA ASN A 115 -9.45 5.81 -5.36
C ASN A 115 -9.91 4.49 -4.74
N TRP A 116 -9.99 3.40 -5.53
CA TRP A 116 -10.33 2.07 -5.03
C TRP A 116 -9.11 1.33 -4.45
N GLY A 117 -7.89 1.71 -4.84
CA GLY A 117 -6.66 1.04 -4.41
C GLY A 117 -5.50 1.14 -5.39
N CYS A 118 -4.67 0.10 -5.51
CA CYS A 118 -3.49 0.12 -6.39
C CYS A 118 -3.20 -1.25 -7.01
N VAL A 119 -2.21 -1.27 -7.91
CA VAL A 119 -1.74 -2.47 -8.59
C VAL A 119 -0.24 -2.61 -8.37
N THR A 120 0.20 -3.85 -8.17
CA THR A 120 1.63 -4.25 -8.22
C THR A 120 1.76 -5.44 -9.17
N GLN A 121 2.96 -5.68 -9.69
CA GLN A 121 3.18 -6.75 -10.66
C GLN A 121 4.40 -7.59 -10.27
N LYS A 122 4.35 -8.90 -10.49
CA LYS A 122 5.52 -9.79 -10.34
C LYS A 122 5.53 -10.82 -11.46
N GLY A 123 6.41 -10.64 -12.44
CA GLY A 123 6.44 -11.47 -13.64
C GLY A 123 5.08 -11.45 -14.35
N ASN A 124 4.40 -12.59 -14.42
CA ASN A 124 3.09 -12.75 -15.05
C ASN A 124 1.89 -12.64 -14.08
N LYS A 125 2.12 -12.26 -12.83
CA LYS A 125 1.07 -12.04 -11.83
C LYS A 125 0.80 -10.54 -11.68
N ILE A 126 -0.48 -10.19 -11.66
CA ILE A 126 -0.98 -8.86 -11.28
C ILE A 126 -1.65 -9.00 -9.93
N TYR A 127 -1.26 -8.18 -8.96
CA TYR A 127 -1.92 -8.09 -7.67
C TYR A 127 -2.69 -6.79 -7.60
N ILE A 128 -3.97 -6.90 -7.20
CA ILE A 128 -4.90 -5.77 -7.13
C ILE A 128 -5.23 -5.58 -5.66
N HIS A 129 -4.78 -4.47 -5.11
CA HIS A 129 -4.97 -4.09 -3.72
C HIS A 129 -6.21 -3.21 -3.65
N ILE A 130 -7.25 -3.64 -2.93
CA ILE A 130 -8.52 -2.91 -2.85
C ILE A 130 -8.71 -2.40 -1.44
N PHE A 131 -8.80 -1.08 -1.31
CA PHE A 131 -8.90 -0.40 -0.02
C PHE A 131 -10.28 0.18 0.23
N LYS A 132 -11.02 0.45 -0.85
CA LYS A 132 -12.38 0.96 -0.79
C LYS A 132 -13.32 0.02 -1.53
N ALA A 133 -14.36 -0.43 -0.83
CA ALA A 133 -15.40 -1.25 -1.43
C ALA A 133 -16.01 -0.53 -2.64
N THR A 134 -16.06 -1.23 -3.77
CA THR A 134 -16.65 -0.74 -5.02
C THR A 134 -17.43 -1.88 -5.68
N PRO A 135 -18.54 -1.62 -6.37
CA PRO A 135 -19.29 -2.64 -7.09
C PRO A 135 -18.48 -3.29 -8.21
N SER A 136 -17.56 -2.54 -8.83
CA SER A 136 -16.70 -2.99 -9.92
C SER A 136 -15.38 -2.21 -9.95
N ILE A 137 -14.34 -2.82 -10.54
CA ILE A 137 -13.06 -2.19 -10.85
C ILE A 137 -12.80 -2.36 -12.34
N SER A 138 -12.44 -1.27 -12.99
CA SER A 138 -12.02 -1.26 -14.39
C SER A 138 -10.52 -1.01 -14.46
N LEU A 139 -9.80 -1.91 -15.12
CA LEU A 139 -8.37 -1.80 -15.34
C LEU A 139 -8.13 -1.61 -16.83
N ASN A 140 -7.57 -0.46 -17.20
CA ASN A 140 -7.19 -0.19 -18.59
C ASN A 140 -5.74 -0.62 -18.82
N ASN A 141 -5.36 -0.93 -20.06
CA ASN A 141 -3.97 -1.24 -20.45
C ASN A 141 -3.34 -2.42 -19.70
N VAL A 142 -4.13 -3.46 -19.41
CA VAL A 142 -3.59 -4.68 -18.79
C VAL A 142 -2.51 -5.29 -19.70
N PRO A 143 -1.29 -5.54 -19.20
CA PRO A 143 -0.15 -5.96 -20.03
C PRO A 143 -0.24 -7.42 -20.53
N PHE A 144 -1.35 -8.11 -20.27
CA PHE A 144 -1.57 -9.51 -20.66
C PHE A 144 -2.85 -9.67 -21.48
N LYS A 145 -2.75 -10.43 -22.57
CA LYS A 145 -3.87 -10.71 -23.49
C LYS A 145 -4.95 -11.62 -22.88
N LYS A 146 -4.61 -12.45 -21.90
CA LYS A 146 -5.51 -13.45 -21.30
C LYS A 146 -5.21 -13.63 -19.82
N VAL A 147 -6.28 -13.70 -19.02
CA VAL A 147 -6.22 -14.06 -17.60
C VAL A 147 -6.49 -15.56 -17.46
N LYS A 148 -5.57 -16.30 -16.83
CA LYS A 148 -5.73 -17.74 -16.60
C LYS A 148 -6.58 -18.06 -15.37
N LYS A 149 -6.38 -17.31 -14.29
CA LYS A 149 -7.06 -17.49 -13.00
C LYS A 149 -7.13 -16.14 -12.29
N ALA A 150 -8.18 -15.94 -11.51
CA ALA A 150 -8.30 -14.84 -10.56
C ALA A 150 -8.82 -15.40 -9.23
N TYR A 151 -8.18 -15.02 -8.13
CA TYR A 151 -8.44 -15.58 -6.81
C TYR A 151 -8.04 -14.59 -5.72
N TYR A 152 -8.63 -14.73 -4.54
CA TYR A 152 -8.19 -13.98 -3.36
C TYR A 152 -6.90 -14.57 -2.82
N LEU A 153 -5.91 -13.70 -2.54
CA LEU A 153 -4.59 -14.14 -2.08
C LEU A 153 -4.64 -14.85 -0.72
N LYS A 154 -5.59 -14.48 0.14
CA LYS A 154 -5.76 -15.01 1.50
C LYS A 154 -6.02 -16.51 1.54
N ASP A 155 -6.89 -17.01 0.66
CA ASP A 155 -7.45 -18.37 0.75
C ASP A 155 -7.55 -19.08 -0.60
N ASN A 156 -7.07 -18.46 -1.68
CA ASN A 156 -7.18 -18.95 -3.06
C ASN A 156 -8.62 -19.16 -3.55
N SER A 157 -9.62 -18.63 -2.84
CA SER A 157 -11.01 -18.69 -3.28
C SER A 157 -11.18 -17.93 -4.60
N VAL A 158 -11.98 -18.51 -5.49
CA VAL A 158 -12.14 -18.01 -6.85
C VAL A 158 -12.93 -16.71 -6.83
N VAL A 159 -12.43 -15.72 -7.56
CA VAL A 159 -13.12 -14.45 -7.78
C VAL A 159 -14.04 -14.62 -8.99
N LYS A 160 -15.30 -14.19 -8.90
CA LYS A 160 -16.20 -14.17 -10.06
C LYS A 160 -15.72 -13.11 -11.06
N THR A 161 -15.15 -13.54 -12.18
CA THR A 161 -14.67 -12.66 -13.24
C THR A 161 -15.51 -12.84 -14.51
N ALA A 162 -16.06 -11.76 -15.07
CA ALA A 162 -16.69 -11.78 -16.38
C ALA A 162 -15.67 -11.30 -17.43
N ILE A 163 -14.99 -12.22 -18.12
CA ILE A 163 -14.06 -11.85 -19.19
C ILE A 163 -14.84 -11.65 -20.50
N LYS A 164 -15.25 -10.41 -20.78
CA LYS A 164 -15.58 -9.93 -22.13
C LYS A 164 -14.83 -8.62 -22.35
N MET A 165 -13.62 -8.70 -22.92
CA MET A 165 -12.65 -7.59 -23.06
C MET A 165 -12.45 -6.76 -21.77
N VAL A 166 -11.52 -7.24 -20.92
CA VAL A 166 -10.95 -6.57 -19.73
C VAL A 166 -11.95 -5.90 -18.77
N PHE A 167 -12.53 -6.69 -17.86
CA PHE A 167 -13.07 -6.20 -16.59
C PHE A 167 -12.78 -7.21 -15.46
N LEU A 168 -12.33 -6.72 -14.29
CA LEU A 168 -12.21 -7.54 -13.07
C LEU A 168 -13.03 -6.91 -11.95
N ILE A 169 -14.09 -7.60 -11.52
CA ILE A 169 -14.92 -7.19 -10.39
C ILE A 169 -14.47 -7.95 -9.15
N LEU A 170 -14.07 -7.22 -8.11
CA LEU A 170 -13.83 -7.75 -6.78
C LEU A 170 -14.84 -7.09 -5.84
N GLN A 171 -15.80 -7.87 -5.34
CA GLN A 171 -16.67 -7.44 -4.27
C GLN A 171 -15.90 -7.50 -2.95
N SER A 172 -15.87 -6.38 -2.22
CA SER A 172 -15.36 -6.35 -0.84
C SER A 172 -16.06 -7.42 0.01
N PRO A 173 -15.38 -8.08 0.96
CA PRO A 173 -16.07 -8.73 2.06
C PRO A 173 -16.98 -7.69 2.71
N LYS A 174 -18.23 -8.07 2.99
CA LYS A 174 -19.15 -7.25 3.79
C LYS A 174 -18.42 -6.93 5.10
N THR A 175 -18.34 -5.65 5.45
CA THR A 175 -17.93 -5.22 6.78
C THR A 175 -18.90 -5.85 7.78
N SER A 176 -18.47 -6.92 8.46
CA SER A 176 -19.21 -7.43 9.60
C SER A 176 -18.96 -6.45 10.75
N THR A 177 -19.85 -5.47 10.88
CA THR A 177 -20.05 -4.76 12.14
C THR A 177 -20.57 -5.77 13.14
N GLN A 178 -19.67 -6.55 13.75
CA GLN A 178 -19.95 -7.16 15.04
C GLN A 178 -19.31 -6.26 16.09
N MET A 179 -20.15 -5.40 16.66
CA MET A 179 -19.99 -4.94 18.02
C MET A 179 -19.65 -6.15 18.88
N MET A 180 -18.47 -6.15 19.49
CA MET A 180 -18.25 -6.91 20.71
C MET A 180 -18.23 -5.91 21.87
N LYS A 181 -19.01 -6.28 22.87
CA LYS A 181 -19.15 -5.66 24.18
C LYS A 181 -17.80 -5.55 24.89
#